data_AF-A0A3C0GQP5-F1
#
_entry.id   AF-A0A3C0GQP5-F1
#
_cell.length_a   1.000
_cell.length_b   1.000
_cell.length_c   1.000
_cell.angle_alpha   90.00
_cell.angle_beta   90.00
_cell.angle_gamma   90.00
#
_symmetry.space_group_name_H-M   'P 1'
#
loop_
_entity.id
_entity.type
_entity.pdbx_description
1 polymer ?
#
loop_
_entity_poly.entity_id
_entity_poly.type
_entity_poly.pdbx_seq_one_letter_code
_entity_poly.pdbx_strand_id
1 'polypeptide(L)'
;MEDKHGGIWMFAPIAGEVVVAEHYRAGTERLERIVQHADGGVQVALLHKVADPQWQLPVWSVVTVARVGSVAEAERHLATCAVRQR
;
A
#
# COMPACT_ATOMS: atom_id res chain seq x y z
N MET A 1 -7.50 3.21 12.02
CA MET A 1 -7.94 4.47 11.38
C MET A 1 -8.50 4.09 10.01
N GLU A 2 -9.77 4.39 9.75
CA GLU A 2 -10.37 4.17 8.42
C GLU A 2 -9.86 5.24 7.44
N ASP A 3 -9.62 4.85 6.19
CA ASP A 3 -9.21 5.77 5.13
C ASP A 3 -10.34 6.17 4.19
N LYS A 4 -10.03 7.06 3.24
CA LYS A 4 -10.97 7.56 2.23
C LYS A 4 -11.53 6.48 1.30
N HIS A 5 -10.94 5.29 1.28
CA HIS A 5 -11.40 4.15 0.49
C HIS A 5 -12.17 3.15 1.36
N GLY A 6 -12.42 3.44 2.64
CA GLY A 6 -13.15 2.57 3.57
C GLY A 6 -12.35 1.37 4.05
N GLY A 7 -11.02 1.39 3.91
CA GLY A 7 -10.15 0.37 4.48
C GLY A 7 -9.54 0.84 5.79
N ILE A 8 -9.52 -0.04 6.78
CA ILE A 8 -8.88 0.22 8.07
C ILE A 8 -7.40 -0.14 7.96
N TRP A 9 -6.55 0.85 8.23
CA TRP A 9 -5.12 0.62 8.38
C TRP A 9 -4.85 -0.11 9.69
N MET A 10 -4.17 -1.25 9.59
CA MET A 10 -3.68 -2.03 10.72
C MET A 10 -2.35 -1.52 11.29
N PHE A 11 -1.71 -0.58 10.59
CA PHE A 11 -0.44 0.02 10.97
C PHE A 11 -0.56 1.54 11.00
N ALA A 12 0.08 2.17 11.98
CA ALA A 12 0.17 3.62 12.03
C ALA A 12 1.18 4.12 10.98
N PRO A 13 0.93 5.28 10.34
CA PRO A 13 1.96 5.96 9.54
C PRO A 13 3.19 6.23 10.41
N ILE A 14 4.39 6.08 9.86
CA ILE A 14 5.62 6.47 10.55
C ILE A 14 5.77 7.99 10.43
N ALA A 15 6.12 8.67 11.53
CA ALA A 15 6.36 10.10 11.51
C ALA A 15 7.45 10.46 10.48
N GLY A 16 7.18 11.47 9.65
CA GLY A 16 8.09 11.87 8.56
C GLY A 16 7.92 11.08 7.26
N GLU A 17 6.87 10.27 7.14
CA GLU A 17 6.45 9.68 5.87
C GLU A 17 5.64 10.66 5.02
N VAL A 18 5.99 10.77 3.74
CA VAL A 18 5.24 11.50 2.72
C VAL A 18 4.73 10.51 1.68
N VAL A 19 3.42 10.51 1.43
CA VAL A 19 2.83 9.71 0.35
C VAL A 19 3.16 10.38 -0.98
N VAL A 20 3.95 9.69 -1.80
CA VAL A 20 4.37 10.19 -3.12
C VAL A 20 3.37 9.79 -4.20
N ALA A 21 2.86 8.56 -4.10
CA ALA A 21 1.85 8.06 -5.02
C ALA A 21 0.89 7.12 -4.28
N GLU A 22 -0.36 7.14 -4.70
CA GLU A 22 -1.40 6.24 -4.23
C GLU A 22 -2.38 5.94 -5.36
N HIS A 23 -2.64 4.67 -5.62
CA HIS A 23 -3.61 4.23 -6.62
C HIS A 23 -4.51 3.14 -6.06
N TYR A 24 -5.82 3.42 -6.00
CA TYR A 24 -6.83 2.47 -5.56
C TYR A 24 -7.65 1.96 -6.75
N ARG A 25 -7.83 0.64 -6.80
CA ARG A 25 -8.67 -0.05 -7.77
C ARG A 25 -9.82 -0.74 -7.06
N ALA A 26 -10.99 -0.12 -7.08
CA ALA A 26 -12.21 -0.61 -6.45
C ALA A 26 -12.63 -2.01 -6.94
N GLY A 27 -12.56 -2.27 -8.26
CA GLY A 27 -12.99 -3.56 -8.82
C GLY A 27 -12.23 -4.79 -8.31
N THR A 28 -11.03 -4.61 -7.74
CA THR A 28 -10.25 -5.68 -7.12
C THR A 28 -9.93 -5.40 -5.66
N GLU A 29 -10.47 -4.33 -5.09
CA GLU A 29 -10.16 -3.84 -3.74
C GLU A 29 -8.65 -3.76 -3.45
N ARG A 30 -7.87 -3.26 -4.42
CA ARG A 30 -6.40 -3.16 -4.30
C ARG A 30 -5.94 -1.73 -4.15
N LEU A 31 -4.96 -1.52 -3.29
CA LEU A 31 -4.32 -0.23 -3.05
C LEU A 31 -2.81 -0.36 -3.25
N GLU A 32 -2.29 0.42 -4.17
CA GLU A 32 -0.86 0.61 -4.41
C GLU A 32 -0.43 1.91 -3.75
N ARG A 33 0.63 1.90 -2.95
CA ARG A 33 1.10 3.08 -2.23
C ARG A 33 2.61 3.16 -2.25
N ILE A 34 3.12 4.34 -2.56
CA ILE A 34 4.54 4.69 -2.50
C ILE A 34 4.70 5.79 -1.48
N VAL A 35 5.61 5.58 -0.54
CA VAL A 35 5.92 6.48 0.56
C VAL A 35 7.40 6.80 0.54
N GLN A 36 7.75 8.07 0.70
CA GLN A 36 9.12 8.50 0.94
C GLN A 36 9.28 8.83 2.42
N HIS A 37 10.32 8.26 3.04
CA HIS A 37 10.69 8.52 4.42
C HIS A 37 11.62 9.73 4.51
N ALA A 38 11.71 10.33 5.70
CA ALA A 38 12.57 11.48 5.97
C ALA A 38 14.07 11.22 5.72
N ASP A 39 14.52 9.97 5.81
CA ASP A 39 15.90 9.56 5.52
C ASP A 39 16.18 9.39 4.01
N GLY A 40 15.22 9.71 3.14
CA GLY A 40 15.31 9.58 1.71
C GLY A 40 14.99 8.18 1.17
N GLY A 41 14.76 7.19 2.04
CA GLY A 41 14.33 5.86 1.61
C GLY A 41 12.92 5.88 1.04
N VAL A 42 12.64 4.99 0.08
CA VAL A 42 11.32 4.83 -0.52
C VAL A 42 10.75 3.46 -0.16
N GLN A 43 9.53 3.43 0.36
CA GLN A 43 8.79 2.20 0.60
C GLN A 43 7.64 2.10 -0.39
N VAL A 44 7.42 0.90 -0.88
CA VAL A 44 6.31 0.54 -1.77
C VAL A 44 5.50 -0.56 -1.14
N ALA A 45 4.18 -0.43 -1.19
CA ALA A 45 3.24 -1.41 -0.68
C ALA A 45 2.14 -1.66 -1.72
N LEU A 46 1.83 -2.94 -1.92
CA LEU A 46 0.59 -3.39 -2.56
C LEU A 46 -0.25 -4.05 -1.48
N LEU A 47 -1.48 -3.58 -1.35
CA LEU A 47 -2.44 -4.01 -0.33
C LEU A 47 -3.71 -4.48 -1.01
N HIS A 48 -4.43 -5.37 -0.33
CA HIS A 48 -5.80 -5.74 -0.67
C HIS A 48 -6.72 -5.51 0.54
N LYS A 49 -7.97 -5.12 0.27
CA LYS A 49 -8.96 -4.99 1.32
C LYS A 49 -9.58 -6.36 1.57
N VAL A 50 -9.53 -6.80 2.82
CA VAL A 50 -10.13 -8.07 3.25
C VAL A 50 -11.02 -7.82 4.46
N ALA A 51 -11.99 -8.70 4.70
CA ALA A 51 -12.73 -8.68 5.95
C ALA A 51 -11.87 -9.32 7.05
N ASP A 52 -11.67 -8.62 8.15
CA ASP A 52 -11.09 -9.20 9.36
C ASP A 52 -11.97 -10.39 9.83
N PRO A 53 -11.39 -11.56 10.12
CA PRO A 53 -12.18 -12.76 10.41
C PRO A 53 -12.99 -12.66 11.72
N GLN A 54 -12.55 -11.87 12.70
CA GLN A 54 -13.21 -11.80 14.00
C GLN A 54 -14.28 -10.70 14.05
N TRP A 55 -14.04 -9.55 13.42
CA TRP A 55 -14.88 -8.36 13.50
C TRP A 55 -15.62 -8.05 12.19
N GLN A 56 -15.29 -8.75 11.11
CA GLN A 56 -15.83 -8.55 9.76
C GLN A 56 -15.63 -7.12 9.24
N LEU A 57 -14.60 -6.42 9.75
CA LEU A 57 -14.27 -5.06 9.34
C LEU A 57 -13.37 -5.06 8.10
N PRO A 58 -13.54 -4.10 7.17
CA PRO A 58 -12.67 -3.98 6.01
C PRO A 58 -11.27 -3.50 6.43
N VAL A 59 -10.27 -4.37 6.36
CA VAL A 59 -8.88 -4.05 6.72
C VAL A 59 -7.96 -4.13 5.51
N TRP A 60 -6.96 -3.24 5.47
CA TRP A 60 -5.87 -3.35 4.51
C TRP A 60 -4.90 -4.45 4.94
N SER A 61 -4.79 -5.50 4.14
CA SER A 61 -3.82 -6.58 4.32
C SER A 61 -2.68 -6.43 3.29
N VAL A 62 -1.46 -6.69 3.73
CA VAL A 62 -0.26 -6.52 2.91
C VAL A 62 -0.12 -7.70 1.95
N VAL A 63 -0.10 -7.42 0.65
CA VAL A 63 0.23 -8.40 -0.39
C VAL A 63 1.73 -8.44 -0.61
N THR A 64 2.36 -7.26 -0.73
CA THR A 64 3.82 -7.12 -0.72
C THR A 64 4.21 -5.76 -0.16
N VAL A 65 5.38 -5.69 0.46
CA VAL A 65 6.03 -4.47 0.89
C VAL A 65 7.52 -4.57 0.60
N ALA A 66 8.11 -3.50 0.07
CA ALA A 66 9.54 -3.44 -0.19
C ALA A 66 10.08 -2.03 0.06
N ARG A 67 11.34 -1.95 0.46
CA ARG A 67 12.10 -0.71 0.53
C ARG A 67 13.06 -0.66 -0.64
N VAL A 68 13.06 0.43 -1.38
CA VAL A 68 13.80 0.64 -2.63
C VAL A 68 14.54 1.98 -2.58
N GLY A 69 15.50 2.16 -3.49
CA GLY A 69 16.36 3.35 -3.51
C GLY A 69 15.70 4.56 -4.18
N SER A 70 14.59 4.39 -4.90
CA SER A 70 13.92 5.49 -5.59
C SER A 70 12.44 5.23 -5.88
N VAL A 71 11.69 6.30 -6.17
CA VAL A 71 10.30 6.23 -6.63
C VAL A 71 10.18 5.45 -7.94
N ALA A 72 11.11 5.63 -8.88
CA ALA A 72 11.13 4.88 -10.13
C ALA A 72 11.33 3.36 -9.93
N GLU A 73 12.09 2.96 -8.91
CA GLU A 73 12.18 1.54 -8.52
C GLU A 73 10.88 1.03 -7.91
N ALA A 74 10.20 1.85 -7.10
CA ALA A 74 8.92 1.50 -6.51
C ALA A 74 7.85 1.28 -7.59
N GLU A 75 7.77 2.16 -8.59
CA GLU A 75 6.86 2.03 -9.73
C GLU A 75 7.14 0.74 -10.54
N ARG A 76 8.42 0.45 -10.82
CA ARG A 76 8.81 -0.81 -11.49
C ARG A 76 8.45 -2.05 -10.66
N HIS A 77 8.59 -1.98 -9.34
CA HIS A 77 8.19 -3.05 -8.43
C HIS A 77 6.69 -3.31 -8.53
N LEU A 78 5.86 -2.26 -8.46
CA LEU A 78 4.40 -2.37 -8.60
C LEU A 78 4.00 -2.93 -9.96
N ALA A 79 4.61 -2.44 -11.04
CA ALA A 79 4.34 -2.95 -12.39
C ALA A 79 4.62 -4.47 -12.48
N THR A 80 5.70 -4.94 -11.85
CA THR A 80 6.04 -6.37 -11.81
C THR A 80 5.02 -7.19 -11.00
N CYS A 81 4.59 -6.67 -9.85
CA CYS A 81 3.58 -7.31 -9.01
C CYS A 81 2.20 -7.34 -9.67
N ALA A 82 1.81 -6.29 -10.38
CA ALA A 82 0.55 -6.19 -11.09
C ALA A 82 0.45 -7.19 -12.27
N VAL A 83 1.56 -7.45 -12.97
CA VAL A 83 1.62 -8.43 -14.07
C VAL A 83 1.46 -9.87 -13.57
N ARG A 84 1.97 -10.20 -12.39
CA ARG A 84 1.94 -11.57 -11.82
C ARG A 84 0.59 -11.98 -11.23
N GLN A 85 -0.37 -11.06 -11.19
CA GLN A 85 -1.66 -11.26 -10.51
C GLN A 85 -2.87 -11.16 -11.46
N ARG A 86 -2.63 -11.24 -12.78
CA ARG A 86 -3.64 -11.47 -13.83
C ARG A 86 -3.71 -12.96 -14.14
#